data_AF-A0A849KKS9-F1
#
_entry.id   AF-A0A849KKS9-F1
#
_cell.length_a   1.000
_cell.length_b   1.000
_cell.length_c   1.000
_cell.angle_alpha   90.00
_cell.angle_beta   90.00
_cell.angle_gamma   90.00
#
_symmetry.space_group_name_H-M   'P 1'
#
loop_
_entity.id
_entity.type
_entity.pdbx_description
1 polymer ?
#
loop_
_entity_poly.entity_id
_entity_poly.type
_entity_poly.pdbx_seq_one_letter_code
_entity_poly.pdbx_strand_id
1 'polypeptide(L)'
;METKVPTHAPDRPGKTSVWTTQRSAGKYDVAEPGPDSTQPPSLSVGSLDNVRSAFWQTYRHLFPPHSLAAQTPSGSVVISWSIMDDPHAKYPYAAPVLLRFDEAVVDAMWRAEPRQRLRIAQHHEATLREGLRGYDPFAQFPNARVITIG
;
A
#
# COMPACT_ATOMS: atom_id res chain seq x y z
N MET A 1 -51.83 -62.68 5.78
CA MET A 1 -50.44 -62.35 6.18
C MET A 1 -50.41 -60.88 6.56
N GLU A 2 -50.02 -60.63 7.81
CA GLU A 2 -49.47 -59.40 8.42
C GLU A 2 -50.01 -58.01 7.97
N THR A 3 -50.76 -57.27 8.79
CA THR A 3 -50.30 -56.19 9.73
C THR A 3 -49.27 -55.24 9.11
N LYS A 4 -49.39 -53.89 9.05
CA LYS A 4 -49.88 -52.90 10.04
C LYS A 4 -50.00 -51.50 9.36
N VAL A 5 -50.91 -50.67 9.90
CA VAL A 5 -51.32 -49.31 9.48
C VAL A 5 -50.37 -48.20 10.07
N PRO A 6 -50.63 -46.87 10.00
CA PRO A 6 -50.20 -45.82 9.04
C PRO A 6 -49.34 -44.67 9.66
N THR A 7 -49.29 -43.51 8.97
CA THR A 7 -49.06 -42.12 9.49
C THR A 7 -47.62 -41.73 9.87
N HIS A 8 -47.11 -40.52 9.68
CA HIS A 8 -47.68 -39.18 9.55
C HIS A 8 -46.60 -38.27 8.91
N ALA A 9 -46.97 -37.33 8.05
CA ALA A 9 -46.14 -36.17 7.67
C ALA A 9 -46.12 -35.12 8.81
N PRO A 10 -45.55 -33.91 8.65
CA PRO A 10 -44.25 -33.45 8.13
C PRO A 10 -43.50 -32.58 9.18
N ASP A 11 -42.22 -32.21 9.00
CA ASP A 11 -41.70 -30.98 9.66
C ASP A 11 -40.36 -30.47 9.05
N ARG A 12 -40.41 -29.31 8.39
CA ARG A 12 -39.35 -28.27 8.45
C ARG A 12 -39.82 -27.36 9.59
N PRO A 13 -38.98 -26.87 10.53
CA PRO A 13 -37.90 -25.93 10.17
C PRO A 13 -36.73 -25.86 11.19
N GLY A 14 -35.71 -25.04 10.89
CA GLY A 14 -34.83 -24.46 11.92
C GLY A 14 -33.42 -25.04 12.01
N LYS A 15 -32.44 -24.25 11.58
CA LYS A 15 -31.09 -24.29 12.17
C LYS A 15 -30.67 -22.86 12.49
N THR A 16 -31.09 -22.38 13.65
CA THR A 16 -30.37 -21.39 14.43
C THR A 16 -29.91 -22.07 15.72
N SER A 17 -28.63 -21.93 16.06
CA SER A 17 -28.12 -21.76 17.44
C SER A 17 -26.62 -21.50 17.35
N VAL A 18 -26.12 -20.32 17.70
CA VAL A 18 -25.89 -19.71 19.04
C VAL A 18 -24.40 -19.83 19.40
N TRP A 19 -23.76 -18.66 19.34
CA TRP A 19 -22.73 -18.09 20.22
C TRP A 19 -21.81 -19.02 21.04
N THR A 20 -20.49 -18.84 20.91
CA THR A 20 -19.55 -18.89 22.05
C THR A 20 -18.33 -18.01 21.78
N THR A 21 -18.08 -17.08 22.71
CA THR A 21 -16.86 -16.28 22.86
C THR A 21 -15.72 -17.18 23.35
N GLN A 22 -14.53 -17.14 22.73
CA GLN A 22 -13.32 -17.57 23.44
C GLN A 22 -12.08 -16.80 23.02
N ARG A 23 -11.49 -16.12 24.02
CA ARG A 23 -10.14 -15.56 24.01
C ARG A 23 -9.12 -16.64 23.65
N SER A 24 -8.07 -16.26 22.93
CA SER A 24 -6.73 -16.78 23.21
C SER A 24 -5.69 -15.74 22.80
N ALA A 25 -5.01 -15.20 23.82
CA ALA A 25 -3.72 -14.54 23.69
C ALA A 25 -2.69 -15.62 23.36
N GLY A 26 -2.32 -15.72 22.09
CA GLY A 26 -1.16 -16.49 21.63
C GLY A 26 0.04 -15.55 21.54
N LYS A 27 1.00 -15.75 22.44
CA LYS A 27 2.34 -15.16 22.40
C LYS A 27 2.95 -15.40 21.01
N TYR A 28 3.35 -14.35 20.32
CA TYR A 28 4.22 -14.52 19.15
C TYR A 28 5.64 -14.69 19.64
N ASP A 29 6.14 -15.91 19.42
CA ASP A 29 7.53 -16.31 19.50
C ASP A 29 8.38 -15.36 18.63
N VAL A 30 9.46 -14.83 19.21
CA VAL A 30 10.48 -14.11 18.47
C VAL A 30 11.29 -15.16 17.72
N ALA A 31 11.12 -15.24 16.40
CA ALA A 31 12.02 -16.03 15.58
C ALA A 31 13.40 -15.34 15.54
N GLU A 32 14.43 -16.00 16.05
CA GLU A 32 15.82 -15.57 15.93
C GLU A 32 16.26 -15.47 14.45
N PRO A 33 17.05 -14.45 14.07
CA PRO A 33 17.54 -14.31 12.71
C PRO A 33 18.78 -15.19 12.48
N GLY A 34 18.67 -16.15 11.56
CA GLY A 34 19.82 -16.92 11.04
C GLY A 34 20.75 -16.05 10.16
N PRO A 35 22.06 -16.33 10.10
CA PRO A 35 23.07 -15.44 9.54
C PRO A 35 23.28 -15.59 8.02
N ASP A 36 22.21 -15.74 7.22
CA ASP A 36 22.36 -15.83 5.75
C ASP A 36 21.14 -15.34 4.94
N SER A 37 20.24 -14.58 5.56
CA SER A 37 19.14 -13.97 4.81
C SER A 37 19.59 -12.68 4.15
N THR A 38 20.07 -12.76 2.91
CA THR A 38 20.13 -11.61 1.98
C THR A 38 18.73 -11.30 1.47
N GLN A 39 17.75 -11.25 2.38
CA GLN A 39 16.43 -10.76 2.05
C GLN A 39 16.55 -9.23 2.08
N PRO A 40 16.36 -8.52 0.95
CA PRO A 40 16.24 -7.07 1.00
C PRO A 40 15.15 -6.76 2.02
N PRO A 41 15.30 -5.70 2.84
CA PRO A 41 14.30 -5.34 3.85
C PRO A 41 12.96 -5.37 3.14
N SER A 42 12.07 -6.27 3.58
CA SER A 42 10.72 -6.29 3.07
C SER A 42 10.19 -4.90 3.35
N LEU A 43 10.04 -4.11 2.29
CA LEU A 43 9.31 -2.87 2.35
C LEU A 43 7.90 -3.32 2.70
N SER A 44 7.61 -3.46 4.01
CA SER A 44 6.25 -3.52 4.47
C SER A 44 5.64 -2.26 3.89
N VAL A 45 4.68 -2.45 2.99
CA VAL A 45 3.96 -1.34 2.37
C VAL A 45 3.17 -0.73 3.50
N GLY A 46 3.82 0.16 4.26
CA GLY A 46 3.19 0.93 5.29
C GLY A 46 2.06 1.68 4.62
N SER A 47 0.83 1.43 5.08
CA SER A 47 -0.32 2.22 4.65
C SER A 47 0.07 3.68 4.75
N LEU A 48 0.01 4.41 3.63
CA LEU A 48 0.27 5.84 3.62
C LEU A 48 -0.67 6.53 4.62
N ASP A 49 -0.17 7.52 5.34
CA ASP A 49 -1.03 8.36 6.17
C ASP A 49 -2.03 9.16 5.32
N ASN A 50 -3.00 9.81 5.97
CA ASN A 50 -4.06 10.57 5.30
C ASN A 50 -3.54 11.75 4.43
N VAL A 51 -2.33 12.25 4.69
CA VAL A 51 -1.72 13.33 3.92
C VAL A 51 -0.99 12.75 2.70
N ARG A 52 -0.15 11.74 2.90
CA ARG A 52 0.64 11.10 1.82
C ARG A 52 -0.26 10.33 0.86
N SER A 53 -1.36 9.76 1.35
CA SER A 53 -2.38 9.15 0.51
C SER A 53 -3.06 10.16 -0.42
N ALA A 54 -3.30 11.40 0.02
CA ALA A 54 -3.88 12.44 -0.84
C ALA A 54 -2.94 12.82 -2.00
N PHE A 55 -1.65 12.94 -1.72
CA PHE A 55 -0.63 13.11 -2.76
C PHE A 55 -0.59 11.92 -3.71
N TRP A 56 -0.54 10.70 -3.17
CA TRP A 56 -0.47 9.50 -3.99
C TRP A 56 -1.68 9.34 -4.91
N GLN A 57 -2.89 9.54 -4.39
CA GLN A 57 -4.12 9.52 -5.17
C GLN A 57 -4.10 10.54 -6.30
N THR A 58 -3.63 11.75 -6.00
CA THR A 58 -3.57 12.84 -6.97
C THR A 58 -2.54 12.56 -8.06
N TYR A 59 -1.41 11.97 -7.73
CA TYR A 59 -0.32 11.75 -8.68
C TYR A 59 -0.35 10.39 -9.36
N ARG A 60 -1.33 9.54 -9.01
CA ARG A 60 -1.40 8.15 -9.41
C ARG A 60 -1.31 7.98 -10.93
N HIS A 61 -1.91 8.88 -11.70
CA HIS A 61 -1.95 8.81 -13.16
C HIS A 61 -0.60 9.10 -13.83
N LEU A 62 0.39 9.60 -13.11
CA LEU A 62 1.73 9.85 -13.64
C LEU A 62 2.62 8.59 -13.62
N PHE A 63 2.15 7.50 -12.99
CA PHE A 63 2.90 6.26 -12.81
C PHE A 63 2.15 5.06 -13.41
N PRO A 64 2.86 3.98 -13.77
CA PRO A 64 2.23 2.77 -14.32
C PRO A 64 1.11 2.19 -13.43
N PRO A 65 0.09 1.51 -13.96
CA PRO A 65 -1.04 0.95 -13.19
C PRO A 65 -0.67 -0.04 -12.07
N HIS A 66 0.51 -0.62 -12.11
CA HIS A 66 1.03 -1.55 -11.11
C HIS A 66 2.07 -0.94 -10.15
N SER A 67 2.30 0.38 -10.22
CA SER A 67 3.17 1.07 -9.27
C SER A 67 2.61 1.09 -7.86
N LEU A 68 3.51 0.95 -6.90
CA LEU A 68 3.24 0.98 -5.47
C LEU A 68 3.90 2.19 -4.84
N ALA A 69 3.29 2.70 -3.78
CA ALA A 69 3.81 3.79 -2.97
C ALA A 69 3.85 3.35 -1.50
N ALA A 70 4.94 3.66 -0.81
CA ALA A 70 5.12 3.38 0.61
C ALA A 70 5.70 4.58 1.34
N GLN A 71 5.36 4.73 2.61
CA GLN A 71 5.90 5.79 3.46
C GLN A 71 7.16 5.28 4.16
N THR A 72 8.22 6.08 4.09
CA THR A 72 9.45 5.84 4.86
C THR A 72 9.27 6.30 6.31
N PRO A 73 10.09 5.82 7.26
CA PRO A 73 10.11 6.34 8.63
C PRO A 73 10.35 7.86 8.71
N SER A 74 11.02 8.43 7.71
CA SER A 74 11.27 9.88 7.60
C SER A 74 10.07 10.71 7.14
N GLY A 75 8.94 10.07 6.79
CA GLY A 75 7.76 10.75 6.26
C GLY A 75 7.78 11.06 4.75
N SER A 76 8.85 10.65 4.05
CA SER A 76 8.92 10.67 2.58
C SER A 76 8.10 9.54 1.96
N VAL A 77 7.61 9.72 0.73
CA VAL A 77 6.94 8.67 -0.05
C VAL A 77 7.91 8.09 -1.06
N VAL A 78 8.06 6.77 -1.08
CA VAL A 78 8.82 6.04 -2.09
C VAL A 78 7.85 5.40 -3.06
N ILE A 79 8.07 5.59 -4.35
CA ILE A 79 7.27 5.03 -5.44
C ILE A 79 8.18 4.16 -6.31
N SER A 80 7.75 2.95 -6.60
CA SER A 80 8.42 2.05 -7.54
C SER A 80 7.41 1.04 -8.12
N TRP A 81 7.82 0.33 -9.16
CA TRP A 81 7.03 -0.69 -9.83
C TRP A 81 7.93 -1.80 -10.35
N SER A 82 7.35 -2.98 -10.57
CA SER A 82 8.04 -4.09 -11.21
C SER A 82 8.32 -3.76 -12.67
N ILE A 83 9.53 -4.10 -13.13
CA ILE A 83 9.95 -4.02 -14.54
C ILE A 83 10.52 -5.36 -15.03
N MET A 84 10.19 -6.46 -14.36
CA MET A 84 10.74 -7.80 -14.65
C MET A 84 10.47 -8.29 -16.08
N ASP A 85 9.39 -7.80 -16.71
CA ASP A 85 9.04 -8.18 -18.08
C ASP A 85 9.86 -7.42 -19.14
N ASP A 86 10.71 -6.47 -18.73
CA ASP A 86 11.54 -5.68 -19.64
C ASP A 86 12.92 -6.33 -19.87
N PRO A 87 13.31 -6.60 -21.13
CA PRO A 87 14.59 -7.26 -21.43
C PRO A 87 15.83 -6.42 -21.09
N HIS A 88 15.66 -5.10 -20.89
CA HIS A 88 16.75 -4.19 -20.50
C HIS A 88 16.84 -4.00 -18.99
N ALA A 89 15.91 -4.54 -18.20
CA ALA A 89 15.92 -4.43 -16.76
C ALA A 89 17.08 -5.20 -16.13
N LYS A 90 18.00 -4.46 -15.50
CA LYS A 90 19.07 -5.05 -14.68
C LYS A 90 18.60 -5.47 -13.29
N TYR A 91 17.48 -4.90 -12.83
CA TYR A 91 16.90 -5.09 -11.51
C TYR A 91 15.40 -5.35 -11.62
N PRO A 92 14.79 -6.07 -10.65
CA PRO A 92 13.37 -6.42 -10.72
C PRO A 92 12.42 -5.22 -10.58
N TYR A 93 12.91 -4.09 -10.07
CA TYR A 93 12.13 -2.89 -9.81
C TYR A 93 12.73 -1.66 -10.51
N ALA A 94 11.86 -0.74 -10.92
CA ALA A 94 12.27 0.54 -11.46
C ALA A 94 13.04 1.36 -10.41
N ALA A 95 13.99 2.17 -10.88
CA ALA A 95 14.73 3.13 -10.05
C ALA A 95 13.74 3.97 -9.22
N PRO A 96 13.84 3.99 -7.88
CA PRO A 96 12.76 4.53 -7.06
C PRO A 96 12.62 6.05 -7.21
N VAL A 97 11.38 6.53 -7.16
CA VAL A 97 11.07 7.96 -7.04
C VAL A 97 10.76 8.26 -5.58
N LEU A 98 11.52 9.17 -4.97
CA LEU A 98 11.31 9.65 -3.61
C LEU A 98 10.65 11.02 -3.64
N LEU A 99 9.47 11.13 -3.05
CA LEU A 99 8.81 12.40 -2.76
C LEU A 99 9.15 12.84 -1.34
N ARG A 100 9.81 13.98 -1.23
CA ARG A 100 9.99 14.72 0.02
C ARG A 100 9.00 15.86 0.06
N PHE A 101 8.55 16.21 1.26
CA PHE A 101 7.56 17.25 1.45
C PHE A 101 8.12 18.31 2.37
N ASP A 102 7.96 19.56 1.99
CA ASP A 102 8.24 20.69 2.85
C ASP A 102 7.27 20.67 4.04
N GLU A 103 7.80 20.96 5.21
CA GLU A 103 7.07 20.88 6.48
C GLU A 103 5.83 21.79 6.47
N ALA A 104 5.95 22.99 5.89
CA ALA A 104 4.84 23.93 5.75
C ALA A 104 3.66 23.36 4.94
N VAL A 105 3.94 22.59 3.87
CA VAL A 105 2.90 21.95 3.06
C VAL A 105 2.26 20.81 3.84
N VAL A 106 3.06 19.99 4.52
CA VAL A 106 2.55 18.91 5.38
C VAL A 106 1.64 19.46 6.47
N ASP A 107 2.05 20.52 7.15
CA ASP A 107 1.28 21.19 8.19
C ASP A 107 -0.04 21.77 7.66
N ALA A 108 0.01 22.42 6.50
CA ALA A 108 -1.19 22.93 5.84
C ALA A 108 -2.17 21.78 5.52
N MET A 109 -1.67 20.63 5.06
CA MET A 109 -2.51 19.48 4.76
C MET A 109 -3.10 18.82 5.99
N TRP A 110 -2.37 18.76 7.11
CA TRP A 110 -2.91 18.23 8.36
C TRP A 110 -4.10 19.03 8.88
N ARG A 111 -4.04 20.36 8.72
CA ARG A 111 -5.12 21.29 9.12
C ARG A 111 -6.28 21.36 8.13
N ALA A 112 -6.06 20.90 6.89
CA ALA A 112 -7.04 20.96 5.82
C ALA A 112 -8.05 19.79 5.88
N GLU A 113 -9.27 20.08 5.44
CA GLU A 113 -10.30 19.07 5.16
C GLU A 113 -9.92 18.17 3.96
N PRO A 114 -10.46 16.95 3.84
CA PRO A 114 -10.08 15.99 2.79
C PRO A 114 -10.13 16.55 1.35
N ARG A 115 -11.19 17.30 0.99
CA ARG A 115 -11.30 17.92 -0.34
C ARG A 115 -10.25 19.01 -0.56
N GLN A 116 -9.85 19.71 0.48
CA GLN A 116 -8.82 20.74 0.40
C GLN A 116 -7.42 20.11 0.29
N ARG A 117 -7.18 18.98 0.96
CA ARG A 117 -5.95 18.20 0.79
C ARG A 117 -5.71 17.81 -0.67
N LEU A 118 -6.72 17.30 -1.36
CA LEU A 118 -6.62 16.97 -2.79
C LEU A 118 -6.31 18.21 -3.65
N ARG A 119 -6.92 19.36 -3.36
CA ARG A 119 -6.61 20.61 -4.08
C ARG A 119 -5.17 21.09 -3.85
N ILE A 120 -4.66 20.99 -2.62
CA ILE A 120 -3.26 21.29 -2.30
C ILE A 120 -2.34 20.35 -3.08
N ALA A 121 -2.59 19.04 -3.05
CA ALA A 121 -1.82 18.06 -3.80
C ALA A 121 -1.83 18.36 -5.32
N GLN A 122 -3.00 18.67 -5.89
CA GLN A 122 -3.15 19.00 -7.31
C GLN A 122 -2.34 20.24 -7.71
N HIS A 123 -2.28 21.24 -6.84
CA HIS A 123 -1.51 22.45 -7.08
C HIS A 123 -0.01 22.14 -7.31
N HIS A 124 0.55 21.19 -6.58
CA HIS A 124 1.95 20.79 -6.71
C HIS A 124 2.20 19.68 -7.77
N GLU A 125 1.18 19.25 -8.52
CA GLU A 125 1.38 18.24 -9.58
C GLU A 125 2.38 18.69 -10.64
N ALA A 126 2.39 19.99 -10.97
CA ALA A 126 3.35 20.55 -11.93
C ALA A 126 4.80 20.36 -11.47
N THR A 127 5.08 20.53 -10.18
CA THR A 127 6.40 20.29 -9.59
C THR A 127 6.81 18.82 -9.74
N LEU A 128 5.87 17.90 -9.53
CA LEU A 128 6.15 16.48 -9.74
C LEU A 128 6.43 16.16 -11.21
N ARG A 129 5.63 16.69 -12.14
CA ARG A 129 5.83 16.46 -13.58
C ARG A 129 7.19 16.96 -14.05
N GLU A 130 7.58 18.15 -13.64
CA GLU A 130 8.92 18.68 -13.96
C GLU A 130 10.02 17.87 -13.27
N GLY A 131 9.79 17.47 -12.00
CA GLY A 131 10.68 16.58 -11.27
C GLY A 131 10.85 15.21 -11.94
N LEU A 132 9.86 14.70 -12.66
CA LEU A 132 9.95 13.44 -13.42
C LEU A 132 10.58 13.62 -14.81
N ARG A 133 10.85 14.84 -15.26
CA ARG A 133 11.45 15.07 -16.57
C ARG A 133 12.84 14.43 -16.66
N GLY A 134 13.02 13.59 -17.67
CA GLY A 134 14.27 12.83 -17.88
C GLY A 134 14.50 11.71 -16.87
N TYR A 135 13.48 11.33 -16.10
CA TYR A 135 13.55 10.15 -15.25
C TYR A 135 13.71 8.89 -16.11
N ASP A 136 14.72 8.08 -15.76
CA ASP A 136 15.01 6.79 -16.36
C ASP A 136 14.67 5.68 -15.35
N PRO A 137 13.65 4.84 -15.60
CA PRO A 137 13.29 3.73 -14.72
C PRO A 137 14.34 2.61 -14.69
N PHE A 138 15.24 2.54 -15.67
CA PHE A 138 16.30 1.54 -15.77
C PHE A 138 17.63 2.01 -15.17
N ALA A 139 17.66 3.21 -14.59
CA ALA A 139 18.85 3.76 -13.97
C ALA A 139 19.42 2.82 -12.90
N GLN A 140 20.75 2.81 -12.77
CA GLN A 140 21.45 1.90 -11.87
C GLN A 140 21.13 2.22 -10.40
N PHE A 141 20.92 1.18 -9.60
CA PHE A 141 20.83 1.31 -8.14
C PHE A 141 22.20 1.75 -7.57
N PRO A 142 22.28 2.67 -6.59
CA PRO A 142 21.19 3.20 -5.74
C PRO A 142 20.62 4.56 -6.21
N ASN A 143 20.59 4.87 -7.51
CA ASN A 143 20.10 6.16 -7.97
C ASN A 143 18.57 6.26 -7.79
N ALA A 144 18.15 7.06 -6.81
CA ALA A 144 16.76 7.44 -6.65
C ALA A 144 16.51 8.82 -7.29
N ARG A 145 15.34 8.99 -7.90
CA ARG A 145 14.88 10.33 -8.31
C ARG A 145 14.22 10.99 -7.12
N VAL A 146 14.87 11.99 -6.55
CA VAL A 146 14.32 12.75 -5.41
C VAL A 146 13.62 14.00 -5.91
N ILE A 147 12.37 14.20 -5.50
CA ILE A 147 11.53 15.33 -5.86
C ILE A 147 10.98 15.93 -4.57
N THR A 148 11.14 17.24 -4.42
CA THR A 148 10.64 17.97 -3.24
C THR A 148 9.35 18.69 -3.60
N ILE A 149 8.34 18.54 -2.75
CA ILE A 149 7.01 19.13 -2.87
C ILE A 149 6.88 20.20 -1.78
N GLY A 150 6.86 21.46 -2.19
CA GLY A 150 6.94 22.64 -1.31
C GLY A 150 6.64 23.89 -2.09
#